data_AF-A0A7T2LMG6-F1
#
_entry.id   AF-A0A7T2LMG6-F1
#
_cell.length_a   1.000
_cell.length_b   1.000
_cell.length_c   1.000
_cell.angle_alpha   90.00
_cell.angle_beta   90.00
_cell.angle_gamma   90.00
#
_symmetry.space_group_name_H-M   'P 1'
#
loop_
_entity.id
_entity.type
_entity.pdbx_description
1 polymer ?
#
loop_
_entity_poly.entity_id
_entity_poly.type
_entity_poly.pdbx_seq_one_letter_code
_entity_poly.pdbx_strand_id
1 'polypeptide(L)'
;MAGKGNPQNLTNAGKGRKKGSINKTTKLAKEAIAEAFERLGGADRLVEWAQEDPDNEKVFYTALLPKLIPVQTELTGKDGGAIEFEQKVKEDADAVASAIAGLVERARSASLAEPTQH
;
A
#
# COMPACT_ATOMS: atom_id res chain seq x y z
N MET A 1 22.75 -42.76 -43.77
CA MET A 1 22.35 -43.45 -42.52
C MET A 1 22.17 -42.41 -41.43
N ALA A 2 20.96 -41.84 -41.31
CA ALA A 2 20.65 -40.86 -40.26
C ALA A 2 20.25 -41.60 -38.97
N GLY A 3 21.04 -41.44 -37.92
CA GLY A 3 20.79 -42.07 -36.62
C GLY A 3 19.47 -41.58 -36.03
N LYS A 4 18.48 -42.48 -35.94
CA LYS A 4 17.21 -42.23 -35.25
C LYS A 4 17.50 -42.16 -33.74
N GLY A 5 17.50 -40.95 -33.18
CA GLY A 5 17.57 -40.74 -31.74
C GLY A 5 16.44 -41.48 -31.01
N ASN A 6 16.77 -42.04 -29.85
CA ASN A 6 15.86 -42.88 -29.07
C ASN A 6 14.58 -42.09 -28.66
N PRO A 7 13.36 -42.50 -29.07
CA PRO A 7 12.12 -41.77 -28.80
C PRO A 7 11.77 -41.66 -27.31
N GLN A 8 12.44 -42.42 -26.44
CA GLN A 8 12.26 -42.40 -24.99
C GLN A 8 12.78 -41.10 -24.32
N ASN A 9 13.58 -40.29 -25.02
CA ASN A 9 14.08 -39.00 -24.50
C ASN A 9 13.22 -37.79 -24.92
N LEU A 10 12.08 -38.02 -25.58
CA LEU A 10 11.16 -36.96 -26.02
C LEU A 10 10.04 -36.67 -25.01
N THR A 11 10.05 -37.29 -23.83
CA THR A 11 8.98 -37.16 -22.82
C THR A 11 8.83 -35.73 -22.24
N ASN A 12 9.79 -34.85 -22.52
CA ASN A 12 9.78 -33.45 -22.11
C ASN A 12 9.85 -32.46 -23.29
N ALA A 13 9.87 -32.95 -24.53
CA ALA A 13 9.85 -32.10 -25.72
C ALA A 13 8.44 -31.49 -25.87
N GLY A 14 8.33 -30.16 -25.78
CA GLY A 14 7.05 -29.44 -25.93
C GLY A 14 6.42 -28.96 -24.62
N LYS A 15 6.92 -29.38 -23.45
CA LYS A 15 6.58 -28.73 -22.18
C LYS A 15 7.42 -27.45 -22.07
N GLY A 16 6.84 -26.32 -22.48
CA GLY A 16 7.39 -25.00 -22.15
C GLY A 16 7.66 -24.87 -20.64
N ARG A 17 8.47 -23.90 -20.23
CA ARG A 17 8.71 -23.62 -18.81
C ARG A 17 7.37 -23.59 -18.06
N LYS A 18 7.25 -24.35 -16.96
CA LYS A 18 6.05 -24.35 -16.12
C LYS A 18 5.70 -22.89 -15.78
N LYS A 19 4.47 -22.47 -16.10
CA LYS A 19 3.94 -21.15 -15.77
C LYS A 19 4.16 -20.91 -14.27
N GLY A 20 4.87 -19.84 -13.92
CA GLY A 20 5.23 -19.52 -12.53
C GLY A 20 6.61 -20.00 -12.05
N SER A 21 7.45 -20.62 -12.90
CA SER A 21 8.83 -20.91 -12.50
C SER A 21 9.60 -19.60 -12.26
N ILE A 22 10.02 -19.35 -11.01
CA ILE A 22 10.87 -18.22 -10.68
C ILE A 22 12.14 -18.27 -11.55
N ASN A 23 12.46 -17.16 -12.20
CA ASN A 23 13.67 -17.04 -12.98
C ASN A 23 14.89 -17.15 -12.04
N LYS A 24 15.84 -18.04 -12.36
CA LYS A 24 17.03 -18.31 -11.52
C LYS A 24 17.80 -17.02 -11.22
N THR A 25 17.94 -16.13 -12.20
CA THR A 25 18.64 -14.84 -12.05
C THR A 25 17.94 -13.93 -11.04
N THR A 26 16.60 -13.85 -11.08
CA THR A 26 15.81 -13.05 -10.14
C THR A 26 15.88 -13.63 -8.73
N LYS A 27 15.93 -14.95 -8.58
CA LYS A 27 16.12 -15.61 -7.28
C LYS A 27 17.47 -15.24 -6.67
N LEU A 28 18.56 -15.41 -7.42
CA LEU A 28 19.92 -15.09 -6.97
C LEU A 28 20.06 -13.62 -6.58
N ALA A 29 19.46 -12.71 -7.36
CA ALA A 29 19.45 -11.29 -7.04
C ALA A 29 18.74 -11.00 -5.70
N LYS A 30 17.59 -11.63 -5.45
CA LYS A 30 16.86 -11.48 -4.17
C LYS A 30 17.68 -12.02 -2.98
N GLU A 31 18.32 -13.17 -3.16
CA GLU A 31 19.17 -13.79 -2.13
C GLU A 31 20.38 -12.91 -1.81
N ALA A 32 21.07 -12.38 -2.82
CA ALA A 32 22.21 -11.47 -2.62
C ALA A 32 21.81 -10.17 -1.91
N ILE A 33 20.65 -9.61 -2.23
CA ILE A 33 20.13 -8.41 -1.57
C ILE A 33 19.76 -8.70 -0.10
N ALA A 34 19.10 -9.84 0.17
CA ALA A 34 18.77 -10.25 1.53
C ALA A 34 20.05 -10.47 2.36
N GLU A 35 21.04 -11.15 1.81
CA GLU A 35 22.32 -11.35 2.49
C GLU A 35 23.06 -10.03 2.77
N ALA A 36 23.05 -9.10 1.81
CA ALA A 36 23.62 -7.77 2.02
C ALA A 36 22.89 -7.01 3.14
N PHE A 37 21.55 -7.09 3.19
CA PHE A 37 20.75 -6.48 4.23
C PHE A 37 21.08 -7.04 5.63
N GLU A 38 21.16 -8.37 5.76
CA GLU A 38 21.56 -9.01 7.02
C GLU A 38 22.97 -8.60 7.46
N ARG A 39 23.93 -8.55 6.52
CA ARG A 39 25.31 -8.11 6.80
C ARG A 39 25.41 -6.65 7.25
N LEU A 40 24.45 -5.81 6.85
CA LEU A 40 24.38 -4.40 7.27
C LEU A 40 23.76 -4.21 8.67
N GLY A 41 23.32 -5.29 9.33
CA GLY A 41 22.65 -5.24 10.63
C GLY A 41 21.14 -5.46 10.56
N GLY A 42 20.63 -5.83 9.39
CA GLY A 42 19.26 -6.30 9.21
C GLY A 42 18.20 -5.32 9.72
N ALA A 43 17.19 -5.87 10.40
CA ALA A 43 16.07 -5.09 10.92
C ALA A 43 16.51 -4.07 11.98
N ASP A 44 17.48 -4.42 12.83
CA ASP A 44 17.91 -3.55 13.94
C ASP A 44 18.55 -2.27 13.40
N ARG A 45 19.46 -2.39 12.42
CA ARG A 45 20.04 -1.22 11.76
C ARG A 45 18.99 -0.37 11.05
N LEU A 46 17.94 -0.99 10.48
CA LEU A 46 16.85 -0.28 9.83
C LEU A 46 16.03 0.55 10.82
N VAL A 47 15.80 0.02 12.04
CA VAL A 47 15.12 0.74 13.12
C VAL A 47 15.99 1.90 13.61
N GLU A 48 17.29 1.67 13.84
CA GLU A 48 18.21 2.75 14.22
C GLU A 48 18.22 3.89 13.19
N TRP A 49 18.33 3.54 11.90
CA TRP A 49 18.30 4.53 10.81
C TRP A 49 16.99 5.34 10.78
N ALA A 50 15.85 4.68 11.00
CA ALA A 50 14.56 5.36 11.04
C ALA A 50 14.45 6.32 12.23
N GLN A 51 15.10 6.02 13.36
CA GLN A 51 15.11 6.86 14.56
C GLN A 51 16.13 8.00 14.52
N GLU A 52 17.15 7.91 13.66
CA GLU A 52 18.20 8.95 13.54
C GLU A 52 17.65 10.32 13.11
N ASP A 53 16.60 10.35 12.28
CA ASP A 53 16.01 11.58 11.74
C ASP A 53 14.50 11.41 11.47
N PRO A 54 13.63 12.35 11.89
CA PRO A 54 12.21 12.35 11.54
C PRO A 54 11.90 12.21 10.04
N ASP A 55 12.78 12.71 9.16
CA ASP A 55 12.63 12.53 7.72
C ASP A 55 12.86 11.07 7.29
N ASN A 56 13.76 10.33 7.96
CA ASN A 56 13.96 8.90 7.71
C ASN A 56 12.72 8.10 8.12
N GLU A 57 12.16 8.42 9.29
CA GLU A 57 10.90 7.82 9.76
C GLU A 57 9.77 8.05 8.76
N LYS A 58 9.63 9.29 8.26
CA LYS A 58 8.64 9.62 7.22
C LYS A 58 8.87 8.83 5.94
N VAL A 59 10.12 8.68 5.49
CA VAL A 59 10.45 7.88 4.29
C VAL A 59 10.11 6.41 4.51
N PHE A 60 10.37 5.87 5.70
CA PHE A 60 10.02 4.50 6.05
C PHE A 60 8.51 4.25 5.87
N TYR A 61 7.66 5.10 6.44
CA TYR A 61 6.21 4.95 6.35
C TYR A 61 5.62 5.25 4.97
N THR A 62 6.15 6.25 4.26
CA THR A 62 5.52 6.74 3.01
C THR A 62 6.07 6.11 1.75
N ALA A 63 7.32 5.64 1.75
CA ALA A 63 7.99 5.15 0.54
C ALA A 63 8.42 3.67 0.63
N LEU A 64 8.79 3.20 1.82
CA LEU A 64 9.26 1.82 2.02
C LEU A 64 8.09 0.86 2.28
N LEU A 65 7.29 1.14 3.30
CA LEU A 65 6.19 0.27 3.74
C LEU A 65 5.17 -0.05 2.62
N PRO A 66 4.73 0.91 1.78
CA PRO A 66 3.75 0.61 0.72
C PRO A 66 4.26 -0.35 -0.36
N LYS A 67 5.58 -0.45 -0.56
CA LYS A 67 6.19 -1.37 -1.54
C LYS A 67 6.31 -2.80 -1.03
N LEU A 68 6.26 -2.98 0.30
CA LEU A 68 6.33 -4.28 0.96
C LEU A 68 4.95 -4.91 1.15
N ILE A 69 3.92 -4.07 1.20
CA ILE A 69 2.54 -4.53 1.19
C ILE A 69 2.26 -5.12 -0.20
N PRO A 70 1.77 -6.37 -0.30
CA PRO A 70 1.30 -6.90 -1.56
C PRO A 70 0.22 -5.96 -2.09
N VAL A 71 0.53 -5.22 -3.15
CA VAL A 71 -0.47 -4.46 -3.88
C VAL A 71 -1.46 -5.49 -4.36
N GLN A 72 -2.65 -5.54 -3.75
CA GLN A 72 -3.78 -6.19 -4.41
C GLN A 72 -3.98 -5.41 -5.70
N THR A 73 -3.40 -5.93 -6.78
CA THR A 73 -3.54 -5.42 -8.16
C THR A 73 -4.96 -5.54 -8.68
N GLU A 74 -5.87 -6.06 -7.87
CA GLU A 74 -7.29 -6.07 -8.09
C GLU A 74 -7.91 -4.91 -7.28
N LEU A 75 -7.87 -3.70 -7.84
CA LEU A 75 -8.88 -2.67 -7.53
C LEU A 75 -10.19 -3.05 -8.24
N THR A 76 -10.61 -4.30 -8.07
CA THR A 76 -11.81 -4.86 -8.68
C THR A 76 -12.71 -5.37 -7.57
N GLY A 77 -14.00 -5.15 -7.71
CA GLY A 77 -15.00 -5.84 -6.91
C GLY A 77 -14.90 -7.36 -7.14
N LYS A 78 -15.63 -8.13 -6.35
CA LYS A 78 -15.69 -9.60 -6.45
C LYS A 78 -15.78 -10.04 -7.91
N ASP A 79 -14.89 -10.95 -8.32
CA ASP A 79 -14.80 -11.50 -9.68
C ASP A 79 -14.45 -10.51 -10.81
N GLY A 80 -13.71 -9.42 -10.51
CA GLY A 80 -13.33 -8.44 -11.53
C GLY A 80 -14.40 -7.35 -11.78
N GLY A 81 -15.44 -7.33 -10.94
CA GLY A 81 -16.57 -6.41 -11.06
C GLY A 81 -16.28 -4.98 -10.59
N ALA A 82 -17.27 -4.10 -10.69
CA ALA A 82 -17.17 -2.74 -10.15
C ALA A 82 -16.99 -2.77 -8.62
N ILE A 83 -16.25 -1.81 -8.08
CA ILE A 83 -16.05 -1.65 -6.64
C ILE A 83 -17.39 -1.22 -6.02
N GLU A 84 -17.99 -2.08 -5.19
CA GLU A 84 -19.15 -1.72 -4.38
C GLU A 84 -18.68 -0.92 -3.16
N PHE A 85 -18.99 0.38 -3.13
CA PHE A 85 -18.67 1.26 -2.01
C PHE A 85 -19.93 1.47 -1.17
N GLU A 86 -19.99 0.86 0.02
CA GLU A 86 -21.03 1.14 1.00
C GLU A 86 -20.56 2.27 1.94
N GLN A 87 -20.90 3.51 1.59
CA GLN A 87 -20.70 4.63 2.50
C GLN A 87 -21.81 4.61 3.57
N LYS A 88 -21.49 4.12 4.77
CA LYS A 88 -22.31 4.43 5.94
C LYS A 88 -22.08 5.89 6.33
N VAL A 89 -22.84 6.78 5.71
CA VAL A 89 -23.02 8.14 6.22
C VAL A 89 -23.78 8.00 7.53
N LYS A 90 -23.07 8.13 8.65
CA LYS A 90 -23.73 8.34 9.94
C LYS A 90 -24.23 9.78 9.94
N GLU A 91 -25.53 9.92 9.76
CA GLU A 91 -26.22 11.17 10.05
C GLU A 91 -26.22 11.34 11.56
N ASP A 92 -25.14 11.93 12.08
CA ASP A 92 -25.01 12.22 13.50
C ASP A 92 -25.86 13.46 13.81
N ALA A 93 -27.14 13.25 14.11
CA ALA A 93 -28.11 14.32 14.34
C ALA A 93 -27.65 15.31 15.42
N ASP A 94 -26.90 14.83 16.41
CA ASP A 94 -26.31 15.64 17.47
C ASP A 94 -25.22 16.59 16.93
N ALA A 95 -24.42 16.16 15.97
CA ALA A 95 -23.41 17.01 15.33
C ALA A 95 -24.07 18.09 14.47
N VAL A 96 -25.17 17.76 13.78
CA VAL A 96 -25.94 18.73 12.98
C VAL A 96 -26.62 19.75 13.89
N ALA A 97 -27.21 19.31 15.01
CA ALA A 97 -27.84 20.20 15.99
C ALA A 97 -26.81 21.17 16.62
N SER A 98 -25.63 20.68 16.99
CA SER A 98 -24.55 21.51 17.54
C SER A 98 -24.05 22.55 16.54
N ALA A 99 -23.90 22.17 15.27
CA ALA A 99 -23.47 23.09 14.21
C ALA A 99 -24.49 24.21 13.96
N ILE A 100 -25.78 23.89 13.94
CA ILE A 100 -26.87 24.87 13.77
C ILE A 100 -26.93 25.80 15.00
N ALA A 101 -26.86 25.25 16.21
CA ALA A 101 -26.87 26.04 17.44
C ALA A 101 -25.70 27.03 17.48
N GLY A 102 -24.48 26.60 17.10
CA GLY A 102 -23.32 27.47 17.01
C GLY A 102 -23.46 28.57 15.94
N LEU A 103 -24.16 28.30 14.84
CA LEU A 103 -24.44 29.31 13.80
C LEU A 103 -25.42 30.38 14.31
N VAL A 104 -26.47 29.95 15.01
CA VAL A 104 -27.46 30.85 15.61
C VAL A 104 -26.81 31.75 16.66
N GLU A 105 -25.94 31.18 17.51
CA GLU A 105 -25.27 31.97 18.56
C GLU A 105 -24.26 32.96 17.97
N ARG A 106 -23.57 32.61 16.87
CA ARG A 106 -22.71 33.55 16.12
C ARG A 106 -23.52 34.68 15.48
N ALA A 107 -24.67 34.38 14.88
CA ALA A 107 -25.55 35.38 14.30
C ALA A 107 -26.12 36.32 15.38
N ARG A 108 -26.49 35.77 16.54
CA ARG A 108 -26.96 36.53 17.70
C ARG A 108 -25.88 37.42 18.30
N SER A 109 -24.66 36.90 18.43
CA SER A 109 -23.50 37.64 18.91
C SER A 109 -23.10 38.77 17.95
N ALA A 110 -23.20 38.53 16.64
CA ALA A 110 -22.98 39.54 15.61
C ALA A 110 -24.08 40.62 15.60
N SER A 111 -25.32 40.27 15.95
CA SER A 111 -26.43 41.23 16.07
C SER A 111 -26.38 42.10 17.33
N LEU A 112 -25.65 41.69 18.37
CA LEU A 112 -25.48 42.46 19.62
C LEU A 112 -24.24 43.37 19.61
N ALA A 113 -23.37 43.22 18.61
CA ALA A 113 -22.21 44.08 18.40
C ALA A 113 -22.54 45.18 17.37
N GLU A 114 -23.39 46.14 17.77
CA GLU A 114 -23.56 47.40 17.03
C GLU A 114 -22.56 48.48 17.50
N PRO A 115 -22.27 49.48 16.66
CA PRO A 115 -20.96 50.10 16.55
C PRO A 115 -20.67 51.04 17.72
N THR A 116 -19.46 50.93 18.26
CA THR A 116 -18.85 51.95 19.12
C THR A 116 -18.99 53.32 18.45
N GLN A 117 -19.76 54.17 19.11
CA GLN A 117 -20.08 55.54 18.74
C GLN A 117 -18.82 56.38 18.49
N HIS A 118 -18.86 57.23 17.45
CA HIS A 118 -18.04 58.43 17.32
C HIS A 118 -18.96 59.64 17.23
#